data_AF-A0A0Q7Q1D0-F1
#
_entry.id   AF-A0A0Q7Q1D0-F1
#
_cell.length_a   1.000
_cell.length_b   1.000
_cell.length_c   1.000
_cell.angle_alpha   90.00
_cell.angle_beta   90.00
_cell.angle_gamma   90.00
#
_symmetry.space_group_name_H-M   'P 1'
#
loop_
_entity.id
_entity.type
_entity.pdbx_description
1 polymer ?
#
loop_
_entity_poly.entity_id
_entity_poly.type
_entity_poly.pdbx_seq_one_letter_code
_entity_poly.pdbx_strand_id
1 'polypeptide(L)'
;MSRITTSRRIALFLFVLMFLRSAAFAAQPAAEAIPPAAAVATGIAEDRAIAQRLASRLGAIEGLHGVKATVVEGVVLLEGEALTEDQRKLAEVIASQMQGVSKVENRITLSSRLRDRFQVAMQLAGDKLVRLVAATPLLLVALLIVWLSTRLGRLAHRRPRWLARKLRSTNPYMEGLVQRVLHWLVVLAGVLLALDLLGATSLVGAVLGSAGVVGLALGFAFKDIAENYIAGVLLSLRRPFSPGDHLVIDSKHEGKVVALTARSTVLMTLDGNQLTLPNAVVFRSVVLNYTRNPKRRFDFMVPLDPSSSVGNAQREALAAIARVEGVLADPAPYALAQEYLPDRLAVQFLGWVDQTRNSHMRVRSEAMRAAKTAIDRAGIRRAGVPADAPPPPRMREAPADTSVDRDIDDQLAQAQRESGADNLLEKNVRAGG
;
A
#
# COMPACT_ATOMS: atom_id res chain seq x y z
N MET A 1 4.33 -3.66 34.66
CA MET A 1 3.97 -2.23 34.60
C MET A 1 3.79 -1.87 33.11
N SER A 2 2.59 -1.94 32.51
CA SER A 2 1.50 -0.94 32.50
C SER A 2 2.03 0.45 32.13
N ARG A 3 1.65 1.15 31.04
CA ARG A 3 0.37 1.25 30.32
C ARG A 3 0.61 1.84 28.92
N ILE A 4 -0.20 1.44 27.94
CA ILE A 4 -0.53 2.20 26.73
C ILE A 4 -2.06 2.35 26.71
N THR A 5 -2.52 3.39 26.01
CA THR A 5 -3.88 3.66 25.50
C THR A 5 -4.81 4.51 26.36
N THR A 6 -4.67 5.82 26.21
CA THR A 6 -5.73 6.82 26.38
C THR A 6 -6.18 7.23 24.97
N SER A 7 -7.30 6.71 24.50
CA SER A 7 -8.17 7.30 23.46
C SER A 7 -9.10 6.22 22.91
N ARG A 8 -10.20 5.98 23.62
CA ARG A 8 -11.45 5.34 23.17
C ARG A 8 -12.35 5.08 24.39
N ARG A 9 -12.79 6.16 25.03
CA ARG A 9 -13.84 6.14 26.04
C ARG A 9 -14.61 7.44 25.89
N ILE A 10 -15.68 7.45 25.09
CA ILE A 10 -16.75 8.46 25.14
C ILE A 10 -18.00 8.00 24.38
N ALA A 11 -17.96 6.99 23.50
CA ALA A 11 -19.15 6.57 22.75
C ALA A 11 -19.54 5.10 23.01
N LEU A 12 -19.86 4.74 24.25
CA LEU A 12 -20.58 3.50 24.57
C LEU A 12 -21.08 3.51 26.02
N PHE A 13 -22.03 4.38 26.35
CA PHE A 13 -22.68 4.39 27.66
C PHE A 13 -24.16 4.76 27.51
N LEU A 14 -24.88 3.97 26.73
CA LEU A 14 -26.34 3.94 26.74
C LEU A 14 -26.76 2.67 26.03
N PHE A 15 -27.80 2.04 26.56
CA PHE A 15 -28.41 0.81 26.07
C PHE A 15 -27.75 -0.48 26.58
N VAL A 16 -28.19 -0.91 27.78
CA VAL A 16 -28.57 -2.28 28.17
C VAL A 16 -28.60 -2.30 29.69
N LEU A 17 -29.78 -2.06 30.27
CA LEU A 17 -30.26 -2.82 31.42
C LEU A 17 -31.76 -2.55 31.58
N MET A 18 -32.52 -3.19 30.72
CA MET A 18 -33.91 -3.49 30.97
C MET A 18 -33.91 -4.91 31.53
N PHE A 19 -34.30 -5.10 32.81
CA PHE A 19 -35.37 -6.01 33.20
C PHE A 19 -35.52 -6.17 34.73
N LEU A 20 -36.78 -5.97 35.14
CA LEU A 20 -37.57 -6.72 36.13
C LEU A 20 -37.63 -6.26 37.60
N ARG A 21 -38.88 -5.95 37.97
CA ARG A 21 -39.64 -6.25 39.22
C ARG A 21 -39.99 -5.10 40.20
N SER A 22 -41.31 -4.84 40.20
CA SER A 22 -42.24 -4.91 41.33
C SER A 22 -42.66 -3.62 42.08
N ALA A 23 -43.95 -3.29 41.85
CA ALA A 23 -45.05 -2.99 42.79
C ALA A 23 -44.91 -2.00 43.96
N ALA A 24 -45.81 -1.00 43.96
CA ALA A 24 -46.68 -0.49 45.07
C ALA A 24 -46.95 1.02 44.84
N PHE A 25 -48.15 1.45 44.45
CA PHE A 25 -49.33 1.87 45.24
C PHE A 25 -49.23 3.23 45.96
N ALA A 26 -50.24 4.08 45.68
CA ALA A 26 -50.72 5.29 46.38
C ALA A 26 -49.78 6.54 46.36
N ALA A 27 -50.24 7.78 46.22
CA ALA A 27 -51.56 8.42 46.31
C ALA A 27 -51.50 9.79 45.60
N GLN A 28 -52.64 10.39 45.22
CA GLN A 28 -52.75 11.86 45.16
C GLN A 28 -54.22 12.29 45.37
N PRO A 29 -54.52 13.24 46.27
CA PRO A 29 -55.89 13.59 46.63
C PRO A 29 -56.39 14.91 45.99
N ALA A 30 -57.64 15.18 46.33
CA ALA A 30 -58.31 16.49 46.49
C ALA A 30 -59.24 16.92 45.36
N ALA A 31 -60.53 16.94 45.75
CA ALA A 31 -61.68 17.38 45.00
C ALA A 31 -61.79 18.92 44.97
N GLU A 32 -62.32 19.43 43.87
CA GLU A 32 -62.66 20.84 43.67
C GLU A 32 -64.18 20.98 43.48
N ALA A 33 -64.75 22.05 44.05
CA ALA A 33 -66.17 22.23 44.32
C ALA A 33 -67.00 22.64 43.09
N ILE A 34 -68.25 22.13 43.01
CA ILE A 34 -69.18 22.32 41.88
C ILE A 34 -70.01 23.62 42.04
N PRO A 35 -70.13 24.49 41.01
CA PRO A 35 -70.97 25.71 40.97
C PRO A 35 -72.48 25.44 40.67
N PRO A 36 -73.39 26.43 40.79
CA PRO A 36 -74.85 26.20 40.90
C PRO A 36 -75.53 25.65 39.63
N ALA A 37 -76.51 24.77 39.88
CA ALA A 37 -77.15 23.82 38.96
C ALA A 37 -77.89 24.36 37.71
N ALA A 38 -77.91 25.67 37.45
CA ALA A 38 -78.65 26.25 36.31
C ALA A 38 -77.81 26.35 35.02
N ALA A 39 -76.49 26.56 35.11
CA ALA A 39 -75.59 26.56 33.95
C ALA A 39 -75.21 25.13 33.48
N VAL A 40 -75.39 24.16 34.39
CA VAL A 40 -75.08 22.74 34.18
C VAL A 40 -76.08 22.10 33.19
N ALA A 41 -77.34 22.55 33.15
CA ALA A 41 -78.36 21.94 32.29
C ALA A 41 -78.16 22.21 30.78
N THR A 42 -77.68 23.41 30.40
CA THR A 42 -77.41 23.77 28.99
C THR A 42 -76.12 23.14 28.47
N GLY A 43 -75.07 23.10 29.30
CA GLY A 43 -73.81 22.42 28.95
C GLY A 43 -73.99 20.91 28.73
N ILE A 44 -74.79 20.25 29.56
CA ILE A 44 -75.07 18.80 29.42
C ILE A 44 -75.79 18.46 28.11
N ALA A 45 -76.66 19.34 27.60
CA ALA A 45 -77.38 19.11 26.35
C ALA A 45 -76.47 19.25 25.12
N GLU A 46 -75.59 20.26 25.10
CA GLU A 46 -74.61 20.46 24.03
C GLU A 46 -73.54 19.35 24.03
N ASP A 47 -73.02 18.98 25.21
CA ASP A 47 -72.04 17.90 25.36
C ASP A 47 -72.59 16.56 24.84
N ARG A 48 -73.86 16.25 25.11
CA ARG A 48 -74.53 15.03 24.56
C ARG A 48 -74.64 15.07 23.04
N ALA A 49 -74.92 16.22 22.43
CA ALA A 49 -75.01 16.36 20.98
C ALA A 49 -73.63 16.23 20.29
N ILE A 50 -72.55 16.64 20.97
CA ILE A 50 -71.17 16.46 20.51
C ILE A 50 -70.77 14.98 20.63
N ALA A 51 -71.07 14.34 21.76
CA ALA A 51 -70.77 12.92 21.99
C ALA A 51 -71.43 12.01 20.94
N GLN A 52 -72.71 12.25 20.60
CA GLN A 52 -73.44 11.48 19.59
C GLN A 52 -72.85 11.63 18.18
N ARG A 53 -72.43 12.85 17.81
CA ARG A 53 -71.78 13.11 16.51
C ARG A 53 -70.39 12.49 16.41
N LEU A 54 -69.64 12.47 17.51
CA LEU A 54 -68.34 11.82 17.55
C LEU A 54 -68.48 10.31 17.45
N ALA A 55 -69.42 9.73 18.20
CA ALA A 55 -69.69 8.30 18.21
C ALA A 55 -70.11 7.77 16.83
N SER A 56 -70.92 8.52 16.07
CA SER A 56 -71.32 8.11 14.72
C SER A 56 -70.16 8.14 13.72
N ARG A 57 -69.25 9.12 13.81
CA ARG A 57 -68.06 9.18 12.95
C ARG A 57 -67.03 8.10 13.28
N LEU A 58 -66.74 7.89 14.55
CA LEU A 58 -65.82 6.83 14.99
C LEU A 58 -66.37 5.45 14.66
N GLY A 59 -67.69 5.27 14.78
CA GLY A 59 -68.39 4.03 14.43
C GLY A 59 -68.44 3.73 12.93
N ALA A 60 -68.14 4.67 12.04
CA ALA A 60 -68.08 4.45 10.59
C ALA A 60 -66.71 3.96 10.10
N ILE A 61 -65.68 3.96 10.95
CA ILE A 61 -64.30 3.60 10.59
C ILE A 61 -63.99 2.18 11.07
N GLU A 62 -63.58 1.31 10.15
CA GLU A 62 -63.16 -0.06 10.46
C GLU A 62 -62.02 -0.06 11.50
N GLY A 63 -62.25 -0.77 12.62
CA GLY A 63 -61.30 -0.86 13.73
C GLY A 63 -61.49 0.14 14.88
N LEU A 64 -62.44 1.08 14.76
CA LEU A 64 -62.78 2.04 15.83
C LEU A 64 -64.18 1.84 16.44
N HIS A 65 -64.93 0.81 16.01
CA HIS A 65 -66.28 0.50 16.51
C HIS A 65 -66.36 0.23 18.02
N GLY A 66 -65.24 -0.14 18.65
CA GLY A 66 -65.15 -0.41 20.08
C GLY A 66 -64.81 0.83 20.93
N VAL A 67 -64.62 2.01 20.32
CA VAL A 67 -64.25 3.24 21.01
C VAL A 67 -65.49 4.05 21.38
N LYS A 68 -65.68 4.26 22.68
CA LYS A 68 -66.71 5.13 23.24
C LYS A 68 -66.12 6.51 23.50
N ALA A 69 -66.88 7.54 23.16
CA ALA A 69 -66.51 8.92 23.43
C ALA A 69 -67.50 9.52 24.43
N THR A 70 -67.00 10.02 25.55
CA THR A 70 -67.78 10.77 26.54
C THR A 70 -67.30 12.21 26.55
N VAL A 71 -68.23 13.18 26.59
CA VAL A 71 -67.90 14.61 26.59
C VAL A 71 -68.46 15.23 27.84
N VAL A 72 -67.62 15.95 28.58
CA VAL A 72 -67.97 16.71 29.79
C VAL A 72 -67.23 18.04 29.74
N GLU A 73 -67.96 19.16 29.70
CA GLU A 73 -67.41 20.52 29.67
C GLU A 73 -66.41 20.72 28.50
N GLY A 74 -66.74 20.19 27.31
CA GLY A 74 -65.88 20.25 26.13
C GLY A 74 -64.61 19.39 26.18
N VAL A 75 -64.38 18.63 27.26
CA VAL A 75 -63.30 17.63 27.33
C VAL A 75 -63.81 16.29 26.82
N VAL A 76 -63.17 15.76 25.77
CA VAL A 76 -63.53 14.48 25.16
C VAL A 76 -62.66 13.38 25.76
N LEU A 77 -63.28 12.44 26.47
CA LEU A 77 -62.64 11.22 26.93
C LEU A 77 -62.93 10.08 25.93
N LEU A 78 -61.87 9.58 25.30
CA LEU A 78 -61.95 8.42 24.41
C LEU A 78 -61.53 7.16 25.17
N GLU A 79 -62.45 6.21 25.31
CA GLU A 79 -62.22 4.93 25.98
C GLU A 79 -62.54 3.76 25.05
N GLY A 80 -61.65 2.78 24.96
CA GLY A 80 -61.89 1.59 24.15
C GLY A 80 -60.62 0.85 23.77
N GLU A 81 -60.78 -0.06 22.81
CA GLU A 81 -59.72 -0.89 22.25
C GLU A 81 -59.46 -0.49 20.78
N ALA A 82 -58.21 -0.18 20.43
CA ALA A 82 -57.77 -0.03 19.03
C ALA A 82 -56.81 -1.17 18.65
N LEU A 83 -56.79 -1.54 17.37
CA LEU A 83 -55.97 -2.66 16.86
C LEU A 83 -54.53 -2.22 16.54
N THR A 84 -54.33 -0.96 16.15
CA THR A 84 -53.01 -0.41 15.81
C THR A 84 -52.77 0.99 16.40
N GLU A 85 -51.50 1.35 16.55
CA GLU A 85 -51.08 2.66 17.04
C GLU A 85 -51.51 3.80 16.10
N ASP A 86 -51.59 3.53 14.79
CA ASP A 86 -52.06 4.49 13.79
C ASP A 86 -53.56 4.79 13.95
N GLN A 87 -54.38 3.79 14.27
CA GLN A 87 -55.81 3.98 14.55
C GLN A 87 -56.05 4.76 15.85
N ARG A 88 -55.23 4.54 16.88
CA ARG A 88 -55.27 5.30 18.15
C ARG A 88 -55.02 6.79 17.91
N LYS A 89 -54.03 7.12 17.08
CA LYS A 89 -53.71 8.51 16.71
C LYS A 89 -54.80 9.12 15.83
N LEU A 90 -55.35 8.35 14.89
CA LEU A 90 -56.41 8.81 14.01
C LEU A 90 -57.69 9.19 14.78
N ALA A 91 -58.07 8.41 15.80
CA ALA A 91 -59.20 8.73 16.67
C ALA A 91 -59.01 10.03 17.47
N GLU A 92 -57.79 10.27 17.95
CA GLU A 92 -57.42 11.51 18.65
C GLU A 92 -57.49 12.73 17.73
N VAL A 93 -56.99 12.60 16.49
CA VAL A 93 -57.08 13.66 15.48
C VAL A 93 -58.54 13.98 15.17
N ILE A 94 -59.40 12.97 14.95
CA ILE A 94 -60.82 13.16 14.65
C ILE A 94 -61.54 13.87 15.82
N ALA A 95 -61.25 13.49 17.06
CA ALA A 95 -61.83 14.13 18.24
C ALA A 95 -61.35 15.57 18.42
N SER A 96 -60.06 15.85 18.18
CA SER A 96 -59.48 17.18 18.35
C SER A 96 -59.97 18.20 17.31
N GLN A 97 -60.44 17.74 16.14
CA GLN A 97 -60.93 18.58 15.06
C GLN A 97 -62.43 18.93 15.17
N MET A 98 -63.14 18.43 16.19
CA MET A 98 -64.57 18.74 16.35
C MET A 98 -64.79 20.10 17.02
N GLN A 99 -65.70 20.89 16.47
CA GLN A 99 -66.09 22.19 17.04
C GLN A 99 -66.71 22.00 18.43
N GLY A 100 -66.17 22.72 19.43
CA GLY A 100 -66.60 22.63 20.83
C GLY A 100 -65.71 21.74 21.73
N VAL A 101 -64.63 21.17 21.20
CA VAL A 101 -63.67 20.35 21.97
C VAL A 101 -62.50 21.20 22.44
N SER A 102 -62.31 21.29 23.76
CA SER A 102 -61.23 22.06 24.39
C SER A 102 -59.98 21.21 24.65
N LYS A 103 -60.17 19.94 25.02
CA LYS A 103 -59.09 18.98 25.29
C LYS A 103 -59.54 17.55 25.01
N VAL A 104 -58.67 16.72 24.45
CA VAL A 104 -58.93 15.30 24.23
C VAL A 104 -58.06 14.48 25.18
N GLU A 105 -58.69 13.63 25.98
CA GLU A 105 -58.00 12.66 26.83
C GLU A 105 -58.16 11.27 26.21
N ASN A 106 -57.08 10.81 25.56
CA ASN A 106 -57.06 9.54 24.85
C ASN A 106 -56.64 8.40 25.79
N ARG A 107 -57.63 7.67 26.33
CA ARG A 107 -57.43 6.46 27.15
C ARG A 107 -57.68 5.17 26.35
N ILE A 108 -57.62 5.24 25.03
CA ILE A 108 -57.73 4.06 24.17
C ILE A 108 -56.54 3.15 24.43
N THR A 109 -56.81 1.94 24.89
CA THR A 109 -55.80 0.92 25.12
C THR A 109 -55.62 0.09 23.85
N LEU A 110 -54.38 -0.26 23.51
CA LEU A 110 -54.11 -1.18 22.42
C LEU A 110 -54.60 -2.56 22.86
N SER A 111 -55.56 -3.12 22.12
CA SER A 111 -56.14 -4.44 22.42
C SER A 111 -55.02 -5.47 22.70
N SER A 112 -55.07 -6.05 23.89
CA SER A 112 -54.17 -7.12 24.35
C SER A 112 -54.71 -8.51 24.00
N ARG A 113 -55.64 -8.59 23.03
CA ARG A 113 -56.18 -9.85 22.54
C ARG A 113 -55.13 -10.52 21.65
N LEU A 114 -54.41 -11.46 22.25
CA LEU A 114 -53.43 -12.34 21.61
C LEU A 114 -53.91 -12.92 20.27
N ARG A 115 -55.23 -13.13 20.11
CA ARG A 115 -55.86 -13.76 18.94
C ARG A 115 -55.80 -12.87 17.69
N ASP A 116 -55.94 -11.54 17.83
CA ASP A 116 -55.89 -10.60 16.71
C ASP A 116 -54.44 -10.29 16.30
N ARG A 117 -53.53 -10.22 17.28
CA ARG A 117 -52.08 -10.14 17.00
C ARG A 117 -51.55 -11.40 16.32
N PHE A 118 -52.09 -12.57 16.65
CA PHE A 118 -51.71 -13.82 16.00
C PHE A 118 -52.12 -13.83 14.52
N GLN A 119 -53.29 -13.27 14.17
CA GLN A 119 -53.71 -13.15 12.77
C GLN A 119 -52.87 -12.13 11.99
N VAL A 120 -52.59 -10.96 12.56
CA VAL A 120 -51.74 -9.95 11.91
C VAL A 120 -50.31 -10.48 11.75
N ALA A 121 -49.76 -11.17 12.75
CA ALA A 121 -48.47 -11.84 12.65
C ALA A 121 -48.46 -12.99 11.63
N MET A 122 -49.54 -13.79 11.56
CA MET A 122 -49.69 -14.87 10.58
C MET A 122 -49.89 -14.35 9.15
N GLN A 123 -50.54 -13.20 8.95
CA GLN A 123 -50.67 -12.56 7.65
C GLN A 123 -49.34 -11.93 7.21
N LEU A 124 -48.62 -11.24 8.09
CA LEU A 124 -47.25 -10.77 7.83
C LEU A 124 -46.28 -11.91 7.55
N ALA A 125 -46.46 -13.07 8.20
CA ALA A 125 -45.69 -14.28 7.93
C ALA A 125 -46.09 -14.92 6.58
N GLY A 126 -47.39 -14.97 6.27
CA GLY A 126 -47.94 -15.47 5.02
C GLY A 126 -47.47 -14.67 3.80
N ASP A 127 -47.53 -13.34 3.87
CA ASP A 127 -47.06 -12.46 2.80
C ASP A 127 -45.55 -12.55 2.58
N LYS A 128 -44.77 -12.76 3.65
CA LYS A 128 -43.33 -13.05 3.54
C LYS A 128 -43.07 -14.44 2.95
N LEU A 129 -43.88 -15.45 3.29
CA LEU A 129 -43.78 -16.81 2.73
C LEU A 129 -44.13 -16.82 1.23
N VAL A 130 -45.18 -16.12 0.82
CA VAL A 130 -45.56 -16.00 -0.60
C VAL A 130 -44.49 -15.25 -1.40
N ARG A 131 -43.88 -14.20 -0.84
CA ARG A 131 -42.72 -13.52 -1.45
C ARG A 131 -41.47 -14.41 -1.52
N LEU A 132 -41.23 -15.26 -0.52
CA LEU A 132 -40.16 -16.26 -0.54
C LEU A 132 -40.40 -17.31 -1.63
N VAL A 133 -41.64 -17.80 -1.77
CA VAL A 133 -42.03 -18.73 -2.83
C VAL A 133 -41.94 -18.05 -4.20
N ALA A 134 -42.39 -16.81 -4.36
CA ALA A 134 -42.25 -16.06 -5.62
C ALA A 134 -40.77 -15.76 -5.96
N ALA A 135 -39.89 -15.66 -4.95
CA ALA A 135 -38.46 -15.51 -5.14
C ALA A 135 -37.73 -16.84 -5.39
N THR A 136 -38.36 -18.01 -5.27
CA THR A 136 -37.72 -19.31 -5.55
C THR A 136 -37.07 -19.42 -6.94
N PRO A 137 -37.68 -18.96 -8.06
CA PRO A 137 -36.99 -18.95 -9.36
C PRO A 137 -35.75 -18.04 -9.35
N LEU A 138 -35.80 -16.89 -8.69
CA LEU A 138 -34.65 -15.99 -8.55
C LEU A 138 -33.52 -16.63 -7.72
N LEU A 139 -33.90 -17.32 -6.65
CA LEU A 139 -32.99 -18.04 -5.76
C LEU A 139 -32.31 -19.21 -6.48
N LEU A 140 -33.04 -19.93 -7.33
CA LEU A 140 -32.50 -20.97 -8.22
C LEU A 140 -31.49 -20.40 -9.22
N VAL A 141 -31.78 -19.25 -9.83
CA VAL A 141 -30.85 -18.56 -10.74
C VAL A 141 -29.60 -18.11 -9.99
N ALA A 142 -29.75 -17.53 -8.80
CA ALA A 142 -28.63 -17.12 -7.94
C ALA A 142 -27.74 -18.32 -7.55
N LEU A 143 -28.35 -19.46 -7.15
CA LEU A 143 -27.65 -20.70 -6.86
C LEU A 143 -26.94 -21.28 -8.10
N LEU A 144 -27.59 -21.22 -9.27
CA LEU A 144 -27.00 -21.66 -10.53
C LEU A 144 -25.79 -20.81 -10.90
N ILE A 145 -25.82 -19.50 -10.69
CA ILE A 145 -24.70 -18.59 -10.94
C ILE A 145 -23.52 -18.91 -10.03
N VAL A 146 -23.75 -19.12 -8.74
CA VAL A 146 -22.69 -19.53 -7.81
C VAL A 146 -22.12 -20.89 -8.20
N TRP A 147 -22.99 -21.85 -8.52
CA TRP A 147 -22.55 -23.17 -8.99
C TRP A 147 -21.71 -23.07 -10.27
N LEU A 148 -22.16 -22.30 -11.26
CA LEU A 148 -21.44 -22.07 -12.50
C LEU A 148 -20.11 -21.36 -12.27
N SER A 149 -20.07 -20.39 -11.35
CA SER A 149 -18.83 -19.68 -10.97
C SER A 149 -17.82 -20.62 -10.31
N THR A 150 -18.24 -21.52 -9.41
CA THR A 150 -17.33 -22.55 -8.86
C THR A 150 -16.88 -23.56 -9.91
N ARG A 151 -17.70 -23.84 -10.93
CA ARG A 151 -17.36 -24.73 -12.04
C ARG A 151 -16.39 -24.05 -13.00
N LEU A 152 -16.58 -22.77 -13.33
CA LEU A 152 -15.68 -21.94 -14.11
C LEU A 152 -14.34 -21.77 -13.40
N GLY A 153 -14.35 -21.43 -12.11
CA GLY A 153 -13.14 -21.35 -11.29
C GLY A 153 -12.41 -22.68 -11.20
N ARG A 154 -13.12 -23.82 -11.28
CA ARG A 154 -12.50 -25.15 -11.37
C ARG A 154 -12.04 -25.52 -12.78
N LEU A 155 -12.75 -25.07 -13.82
CA LEU A 155 -12.41 -25.31 -15.21
C LEU A 155 -11.16 -24.52 -15.61
N ALA A 156 -10.94 -23.37 -15.00
CA ALA A 156 -9.68 -22.62 -15.08
C ALA A 156 -8.45 -23.45 -14.65
N HIS A 157 -8.63 -24.57 -13.92
CA HIS A 157 -7.55 -25.54 -13.64
C HIS A 157 -7.12 -26.37 -14.87
N ARG A 158 -7.94 -26.47 -15.91
CA ARG A 158 -7.60 -27.23 -17.13
C ARG A 158 -6.66 -26.39 -18.00
N ARG A 159 -5.36 -26.56 -17.76
CA ARG A 159 -4.28 -25.85 -18.46
C ARG A 159 -4.49 -25.81 -19.98
N PRO A 160 -4.47 -24.64 -20.65
CA PRO A 160 -4.07 -24.59 -22.04
C PRO A 160 -2.58 -24.96 -22.11
N ARG A 161 -2.26 -26.04 -22.84
CA ARG A 161 -0.90 -26.60 -23.06
C ARG A 161 0.13 -25.58 -23.59
N TRP A 162 -0.31 -24.38 -23.96
CA TRP A 162 0.52 -23.26 -24.38
C TRP A 162 1.15 -22.49 -23.21
N LEU A 163 0.41 -22.28 -22.11
CA LEU A 163 0.90 -21.53 -20.94
C LEU A 163 1.92 -22.35 -20.12
N ALA A 164 1.70 -23.67 -20.03
CA ALA A 164 2.57 -24.61 -19.33
C ALA A 164 3.99 -24.72 -19.94
N ARG A 165 4.15 -24.41 -21.24
CA ARG A 165 5.46 -24.47 -21.90
C ARG A 165 6.32 -23.25 -21.62
N LYS A 166 5.72 -22.10 -21.28
CA LYS A 166 6.42 -20.83 -21.00
C LYS A 166 6.79 -20.65 -19.52
N LEU A 167 6.07 -21.30 -18.59
CA LEU A 167 6.34 -21.30 -17.15
C LEU A 167 7.16 -22.51 -16.67
N ARG A 168 7.90 -23.19 -17.57
CA ARG A 168 8.53 -24.49 -17.26
C ARG A 168 9.68 -24.44 -16.22
N SER A 169 10.01 -23.27 -15.65
CA SER A 169 10.91 -23.14 -14.49
C SER A 169 10.20 -22.85 -13.17
N THR A 170 8.87 -22.71 -13.14
CA THR A 170 8.16 -22.22 -11.95
C THR A 170 7.85 -23.35 -10.98
N ASN A 171 8.45 -23.24 -9.80
CA ASN A 171 8.20 -24.03 -8.60
C ASN A 171 6.71 -24.47 -8.46
N PRO A 172 6.41 -25.77 -8.31
CA PRO A 172 5.03 -26.29 -8.20
C PRO A 172 4.18 -25.63 -7.11
N TYR A 173 4.80 -25.06 -6.07
CA TYR A 173 4.10 -24.32 -5.01
C TYR A 173 3.46 -23.01 -5.50
N MET A 174 4.09 -22.27 -6.43
CA MET A 174 3.55 -20.99 -6.90
C MET A 174 2.35 -21.16 -7.82
N GLU A 175 2.35 -22.22 -8.62
CA GLU A 175 1.24 -22.50 -9.54
C GLU A 175 -0.05 -22.79 -8.77
N GLY A 176 0.02 -23.58 -7.70
CA GLY A 176 -1.13 -23.87 -6.83
C GLY A 176 -1.67 -22.63 -6.12
N LEU A 177 -0.80 -21.68 -5.74
CA LEU A 177 -1.20 -20.45 -5.07
C LEU A 177 -1.97 -19.51 -6.02
N VAL A 178 -1.41 -19.23 -7.20
CA VAL A 178 -2.04 -18.33 -8.20
C VAL A 178 -3.41 -18.87 -8.62
N GLN A 179 -3.50 -20.18 -8.84
CA GLN A 179 -4.75 -20.83 -9.18
C GLN A 179 -5.80 -20.69 -8.07
N ARG A 180 -5.40 -20.87 -6.81
CA ARG A 180 -6.31 -20.76 -5.66
C ARG A 180 -6.82 -19.34 -5.49
N VAL A 181 -5.97 -18.34 -5.67
CA VAL A 181 -6.38 -16.92 -5.62
C VAL A 181 -7.38 -16.61 -6.74
N LEU A 182 -7.09 -17.02 -7.98
CA LEU A 182 -7.99 -16.79 -9.11
C LEU A 182 -9.34 -17.49 -8.92
N HIS A 183 -9.34 -18.71 -8.39
CA HIS A 183 -10.56 -19.44 -8.05
C HIS A 183 -11.44 -18.65 -7.07
N TRP A 184 -10.86 -18.17 -5.96
CA TRP A 184 -11.59 -17.39 -4.97
C TRP A 184 -12.10 -16.06 -5.50
N LEU A 185 -11.36 -15.39 -6.39
CA LEU A 185 -11.82 -14.17 -7.05
C LEU A 185 -13.05 -14.43 -7.94
N VAL A 186 -13.03 -15.50 -8.74
CA VAL A 186 -14.17 -15.87 -9.60
C VAL A 186 -15.39 -16.27 -8.76
N VAL A 187 -15.19 -17.04 -7.68
CA VAL A 187 -16.27 -17.40 -6.75
C VAL A 187 -16.84 -16.16 -6.07
N LEU A 188 -16.00 -15.25 -5.58
CA LEU A 188 -16.43 -14.00 -4.96
C LEU A 188 -17.26 -13.16 -5.94
N ALA A 189 -16.81 -13.00 -7.19
CA ALA A 189 -17.55 -12.29 -8.23
C ALA A 189 -18.93 -12.94 -8.50
N GLY A 190 -18.99 -14.27 -8.57
CA GLY A 190 -20.24 -15.01 -8.71
C GLY A 190 -21.21 -14.82 -7.55
N VAL A 191 -20.70 -14.81 -6.31
CA VAL A 191 -21.49 -14.55 -5.09
C VAL A 191 -22.03 -13.12 -5.10
N LEU A 192 -21.21 -12.15 -5.48
CA LEU A 192 -21.65 -10.74 -5.58
C LEU A 192 -22.76 -10.57 -6.61
N LEU A 193 -22.62 -11.18 -7.79
CA LEU A 193 -23.67 -11.16 -8.83
C LEU A 193 -24.97 -11.83 -8.34
N ALA A 194 -24.86 -12.96 -7.63
CA ALA A 194 -26.01 -13.65 -7.06
C ALA A 194 -26.73 -12.80 -5.99
N LEU A 195 -25.98 -12.11 -5.12
CA LEU A 195 -26.54 -11.20 -4.12
C LEU A 195 -27.20 -9.98 -4.76
N ASP A 196 -26.61 -9.42 -5.81
CA ASP A 196 -27.16 -8.29 -6.57
C ASP A 196 -28.50 -8.66 -7.22
N LEU A 197 -28.57 -9.84 -7.86
CA LEU A 197 -29.81 -10.38 -8.44
C LEU A 197 -30.91 -10.57 -7.40
N LEU A 198 -30.56 -10.93 -6.16
CA LEU A 198 -31.51 -11.08 -5.06
C LEU A 198 -31.96 -9.73 -4.47
N GLY A 199 -31.49 -8.59 -5.00
CA GLY A 199 -31.78 -7.25 -4.49
C GLY A 199 -31.10 -6.96 -3.15
N ALA A 200 -30.10 -7.76 -2.76
CA ALA A 200 -29.38 -7.64 -1.49
C ALA A 200 -28.25 -6.61 -1.58
N THR A 201 -28.54 -5.41 -2.09
CA THR A 201 -27.55 -4.36 -2.36
C THR A 201 -26.77 -3.91 -1.13
N SER A 202 -27.39 -3.93 0.05
CA SER A 202 -26.71 -3.63 1.32
C SER A 202 -25.65 -4.69 1.67
N LEU A 203 -25.90 -5.98 1.41
CA LEU A 203 -24.92 -7.04 1.60
C LEU A 203 -23.81 -6.96 0.56
N VAL A 204 -24.14 -6.68 -0.71
CA VAL A 204 -23.15 -6.44 -1.77
C VAL A 204 -22.21 -5.31 -1.37
N GLY A 205 -22.76 -4.18 -0.91
CA GLY A 205 -21.99 -3.03 -0.41
C GLY A 205 -21.10 -3.39 0.78
N ALA A 206 -21.60 -4.17 1.74
CA ALA A 206 -20.82 -4.62 2.90
C ALA A 206 -19.67 -5.56 2.52
N VAL A 207 -19.92 -6.51 1.61
CA VAL A 207 -18.88 -7.44 1.11
C VAL A 207 -17.86 -6.70 0.28
N LEU A 208 -18.27 -5.79 -0.63
CA LEU A 208 -17.34 -4.98 -1.41
C LEU A 208 -16.54 -4.01 -0.54
N GLY A 209 -17.17 -3.38 0.45
CA GLY A 209 -16.49 -2.49 1.40
C GLY A 209 -15.41 -3.24 2.20
N SER A 210 -15.75 -4.40 2.75
CA SER A 210 -14.78 -5.24 3.49
C SER A 210 -13.69 -5.80 2.57
N ALA A 211 -14.03 -6.31 1.39
CA ALA A 211 -13.08 -6.76 0.39
C ALA A 211 -12.14 -5.63 -0.09
N GLY A 212 -12.65 -4.41 -0.21
CA GLY A 212 -11.86 -3.23 -0.56
C GLY A 212 -10.82 -2.89 0.50
N VAL A 213 -11.18 -2.91 1.79
CA VAL A 213 -10.24 -2.70 2.90
C VAL A 213 -9.16 -3.79 2.93
N VAL A 214 -9.55 -5.06 2.78
CA VAL A 214 -8.61 -6.18 2.69
C VAL A 214 -7.69 -6.04 1.47
N GLY A 215 -8.25 -5.64 0.32
CA GLY A 215 -7.51 -5.39 -0.91
C GLY A 215 -6.49 -4.27 -0.77
N LEU A 216 -6.83 -3.19 -0.08
CA LEU A 216 -5.91 -2.10 0.22
C LEU A 216 -4.76 -2.56 1.12
N ALA A 217 -5.07 -3.28 2.20
CA ALA A 217 -4.05 -3.84 3.10
C ALA A 217 -3.10 -4.78 2.36
N LEU A 218 -3.64 -5.64 1.49
CA LEU A 218 -2.86 -6.55 0.65
C LEU A 218 -2.01 -5.77 -0.37
N GLY A 219 -2.56 -4.72 -0.97
CA GLY A 219 -1.83 -3.84 -1.89
C GLY A 219 -0.63 -3.17 -1.23
N PHE A 220 -0.76 -2.69 0.01
CA PHE A 220 0.37 -2.17 0.77
C PHE A 220 1.41 -3.25 1.08
N ALA A 221 0.98 -4.48 1.41
CA ALA A 221 1.89 -5.59 1.64
C ALA A 221 2.70 -5.99 0.38
N PHE A 222 2.09 -5.87 -0.81
CA PHE A 222 2.76 -6.18 -2.08
C PHE A 222 3.50 -4.99 -2.72
N LYS A 223 3.43 -3.79 -2.13
CA LYS A 223 4.01 -2.57 -2.69
C LYS A 223 5.48 -2.75 -3.06
N ASP A 224 6.29 -3.26 -2.14
CA ASP A 224 7.74 -3.40 -2.34
C ASP A 224 8.07 -4.45 -3.41
N ILE A 225 7.25 -5.49 -3.54
CA ILE A 225 7.39 -6.48 -4.60
C ILE A 225 7.13 -5.80 -5.94
N ALA A 226 5.97 -5.17 -6.12
CA ALA A 226 5.61 -4.49 -7.36
C ALA A 226 6.67 -3.44 -7.76
N GLU A 227 7.17 -2.68 -6.79
CA GLU A 227 8.19 -1.66 -6.99
C GLU A 227 9.49 -2.23 -7.60
N ASN A 228 9.99 -3.36 -7.07
CA ASN A 228 11.19 -4.01 -7.59
C ASN A 228 11.00 -4.59 -9.00
N TYR A 229 9.82 -5.14 -9.30
CA TYR A 229 9.49 -5.64 -10.64
C TYR A 229 9.42 -4.51 -11.66
N ILE A 230 8.73 -3.41 -11.34
CA ILE A 230 8.64 -2.24 -12.22
C ILE A 230 10.03 -1.63 -12.44
N ALA A 231 10.84 -1.50 -11.38
CA ALA A 231 12.22 -1.04 -11.49
C ALA A 231 13.06 -1.94 -12.39
N GLY A 232 12.93 -3.27 -12.28
CA GLY A 232 13.61 -4.23 -13.16
C GLY A 232 13.25 -4.06 -14.64
N VAL A 233 11.96 -3.88 -14.94
CA VAL A 233 11.49 -3.60 -16.31
C VAL A 233 12.07 -2.28 -16.83
N LEU A 234 12.00 -1.21 -16.04
CA LEU A 234 12.52 0.11 -16.45
C LEU A 234 14.04 0.11 -16.65
N LEU A 235 14.80 -0.57 -15.79
CA LEU A 235 16.24 -0.74 -15.94
C LEU A 235 16.59 -1.53 -17.20
N SER A 236 15.84 -2.60 -17.51
CA SER A 236 16.03 -3.39 -18.73
C SER A 236 15.70 -2.62 -20.01
N LEU A 237 14.67 -1.76 -19.97
CA LEU A 237 14.26 -0.92 -21.10
C LEU A 237 15.25 0.22 -21.35
N ARG A 238 15.67 0.94 -20.29
CA ARG A 238 16.56 2.10 -20.42
C ARG A 238 18.04 1.72 -20.58
N ARG A 239 18.43 0.54 -20.13
CA ARG A 239 19.81 0.01 -20.15
C ARG A 239 20.87 1.05 -19.72
N PRO A 240 20.77 1.62 -18.51
CA PRO A 240 21.80 2.54 -18.01
C PRO A 240 23.18 1.87 -17.92
N PHE A 241 23.21 0.54 -17.77
CA PHE A 241 24.41 -0.30 -17.72
C PHE A 241 24.16 -1.64 -18.43
N SER A 242 25.24 -2.35 -18.76
CA SER A 242 25.25 -3.67 -19.38
C SER A 242 25.93 -4.71 -18.48
N PRO A 243 25.70 -6.02 -18.69
CA PRO A 243 26.50 -7.05 -18.05
C PRO A 243 27.99 -6.83 -18.33
N GLY A 244 28.82 -6.92 -17.30
CA GLY A 244 30.26 -6.62 -17.36
C GLY A 244 30.65 -5.17 -17.05
N ASP A 245 29.70 -4.24 -17.00
CA ASP A 245 30.02 -2.86 -16.60
C ASP A 245 30.46 -2.81 -15.14
N HIS A 246 31.51 -2.04 -14.86
CA HIS A 246 31.97 -1.73 -13.50
C HIS A 246 31.23 -0.49 -13.00
N LEU A 247 30.43 -0.68 -11.94
CA LEU A 247 29.55 0.34 -11.39
C LEU A 247 29.85 0.62 -9.92
N VAL A 248 29.57 1.86 -9.52
CA VAL A 248 29.40 2.26 -8.12
C VAL A 248 27.96 2.76 -7.94
N ILE A 249 27.25 2.18 -6.98
CA ILE A 249 25.87 2.53 -6.63
C ILE A 249 25.88 3.17 -5.24
N ASP A 250 25.29 4.35 -5.13
CA ASP A 250 25.16 5.11 -3.88
C ASP A 250 26.51 5.36 -3.15
N SER A 251 27.61 5.44 -3.92
CA SER A 251 28.98 5.64 -3.43
C SER A 251 29.51 4.57 -2.46
N LYS A 252 28.77 3.47 -2.23
CA LYS A 252 29.10 2.42 -1.26
C LYS A 252 29.21 1.03 -1.86
N HIS A 253 28.44 0.77 -2.91
CA HIS A 253 28.33 -0.54 -3.52
C HIS A 253 29.05 -0.53 -4.85
N GLU A 254 30.26 -1.09 -4.89
CA GLU A 254 31.12 -1.17 -6.08
C GLU A 254 31.22 -2.61 -6.59
N GLY A 255 31.11 -2.79 -7.90
CA GLY A 255 31.29 -4.10 -8.53
C GLY A 255 30.93 -4.15 -10.01
N LYS A 256 31.29 -5.25 -10.66
CA LYS A 256 30.95 -5.55 -12.05
C LYS A 256 29.56 -6.18 -12.17
N VAL A 257 28.76 -5.78 -13.14
CA VAL A 257 27.39 -6.29 -13.32
C VAL A 257 27.41 -7.74 -13.78
N VAL A 258 26.90 -8.65 -12.96
CA VAL A 258 26.68 -10.05 -13.33
C VAL A 258 25.39 -10.16 -14.12
N ALA A 259 24.25 -9.79 -13.51
CA ALA A 259 22.94 -9.95 -14.13
C ALA A 259 21.90 -9.00 -13.55
N LEU A 260 20.88 -8.69 -14.35
CA LEU A 260 19.65 -8.04 -13.90
C LEU A 260 18.52 -9.05 -13.92
N THR A 261 17.98 -9.42 -12.76
CA THR A 261 16.82 -10.31 -12.66
C THR A 261 15.52 -9.49 -12.59
N ALA A 262 14.37 -10.17 -12.52
CA ALA A 262 13.07 -9.53 -12.37
C ALA A 262 12.97 -8.60 -11.14
N ARG A 263 13.69 -8.90 -10.05
CA ARG A 263 13.56 -8.15 -8.78
C ARG A 263 14.87 -7.61 -8.20
N SER A 264 16.02 -8.09 -8.67
CA SER A 264 17.33 -7.72 -8.13
C SER A 264 18.41 -7.58 -9.20
N THR A 265 19.37 -6.70 -8.94
CA THR A 265 20.60 -6.53 -9.71
C THR A 265 21.72 -7.23 -8.96
N VAL A 266 22.47 -8.07 -9.66
CA VAL A 266 23.58 -8.85 -9.10
C VAL A 266 24.89 -8.26 -9.61
N LEU A 267 25.78 -7.95 -8.67
CA LEU A 267 27.13 -7.44 -8.91
C LEU A 267 28.17 -8.43 -8.36
N MET A 268 29.34 -8.45 -8.96
CA MET A 268 30.54 -9.09 -8.43
C MET A 268 31.46 -7.98 -7.90
N THR A 269 31.76 -7.98 -6.61
CA THR A 269 32.69 -6.99 -6.02
C THR A 269 34.11 -7.24 -6.52
N LEU A 270 34.98 -6.24 -6.38
CA LEU A 270 36.40 -6.37 -6.76
C LEU A 270 37.15 -7.41 -5.90
N ASP A 271 36.60 -7.75 -4.73
CA ASP A 271 37.11 -8.81 -3.85
C ASP A 271 36.58 -10.22 -4.22
N GLY A 272 35.80 -10.35 -5.30
CA GLY A 272 35.22 -11.63 -5.74
C GLY A 272 33.96 -12.07 -4.99
N ASN A 273 33.28 -11.18 -4.27
CA ASN A 273 32.04 -11.49 -3.56
C ASN A 273 30.80 -11.16 -4.41
N GLN A 274 29.75 -11.96 -4.30
CA GLN A 274 28.47 -11.68 -4.95
C GLN A 274 27.62 -10.71 -4.11
N LEU A 275 27.35 -9.53 -4.66
CA LEU A 275 26.49 -8.50 -4.06
C LEU A 275 25.15 -8.46 -4.79
N THR A 276 24.04 -8.64 -4.06
CA THR A 276 22.69 -8.57 -4.64
C THR A 276 21.93 -7.37 -4.08
N LEU A 277 21.46 -6.51 -4.98
CA LEU A 277 20.73 -5.29 -4.64
C LEU A 277 19.29 -5.37 -5.17
N PRO A 278 18.28 -4.91 -4.41
CA PRO A 278 16.93 -4.75 -4.94
C PRO A 278 16.91 -3.78 -6.11
N ASN A 279 16.18 -4.10 -7.18
CA ASN A 279 16.11 -3.24 -8.37
C ASN A 279 15.61 -1.83 -8.06
N ALA A 280 14.67 -1.70 -7.11
CA ALA A 280 14.14 -0.41 -6.70
C ALA A 280 15.22 0.49 -6.07
N VAL A 281 16.17 -0.08 -5.34
CA VAL A 281 17.32 0.65 -4.78
C VAL A 281 18.19 1.15 -5.92
N VAL A 282 18.63 0.26 -6.81
CA VAL A 282 19.48 0.63 -7.96
C VAL A 282 18.84 1.70 -8.84
N PHE A 283 17.53 1.61 -9.09
CA PHE A 283 16.81 2.56 -9.92
C PHE A 283 16.69 3.96 -9.31
N ARG A 284 16.65 4.06 -7.97
CA ARG A 284 16.56 5.34 -7.25
C ARG A 284 17.91 5.95 -6.90
N SER A 285 18.96 5.11 -6.84
CA SER A 285 20.30 5.54 -6.47
C SER A 285 21.03 6.24 -7.61
N VAL A 286 22.04 7.04 -7.24
CA VAL A 286 23.04 7.54 -8.18
C VAL A 286 23.91 6.35 -8.62
N VAL A 287 24.05 6.18 -9.94
CA VAL A 287 24.87 5.13 -10.56
C VAL A 287 26.03 5.77 -11.30
N LEU A 288 27.25 5.51 -10.84
CA LEU A 288 28.47 5.88 -11.54
C LEU A 288 28.97 4.67 -12.33
N ASN A 289 29.05 4.81 -13.65
CA ASN A 289 29.53 3.75 -14.53
C ASN A 289 30.95 4.05 -15.00
N TYR A 290 31.92 3.25 -14.56
CA TYR A 290 33.32 3.41 -14.93
C TYR A 290 33.64 2.84 -16.31
N THR A 291 32.85 1.88 -16.82
CA THR A 291 33.13 1.18 -18.09
C THR A 291 32.63 1.95 -19.32
N ARG A 292 31.53 2.71 -19.19
CA ARG A 292 30.93 3.48 -20.31
C ARG A 292 31.90 4.43 -21.00
N ASN A 293 32.84 5.02 -20.27
CA ASN A 293 33.91 5.84 -20.85
C ASN A 293 35.24 5.08 -20.78
N PRO A 294 35.85 4.72 -21.93
CA PRO A 294 37.11 3.98 -21.93
C PRO A 294 38.26 4.78 -21.32
N LYS A 295 38.25 6.11 -21.47
CA LYS A 295 39.28 6.99 -20.90
C LYS A 295 38.91 7.39 -19.48
N ARG A 296 39.74 7.04 -18.49
CA ARG A 296 39.56 7.47 -17.10
C ARG A 296 40.78 8.19 -16.58
N ARG A 297 40.55 9.27 -15.83
CA ARG A 297 41.60 10.02 -15.17
C ARG A 297 42.05 9.29 -13.90
N PHE A 298 43.35 9.23 -13.67
CA PHE A 298 43.93 8.94 -12.36
C PHE A 298 44.59 10.20 -11.82
N ASP A 299 44.71 10.27 -10.50
CA ASP A 299 45.51 11.28 -9.84
C ASP A 299 46.16 10.74 -8.56
N PHE A 300 47.28 11.34 -8.19
CA PHE A 300 47.98 11.09 -6.95
C PHE A 300 48.73 12.35 -6.51
N MET A 301 48.95 12.47 -5.20
CA MET A 301 49.62 13.60 -4.60
C MET A 301 51.04 13.20 -4.18
N VAL A 302 52.01 14.05 -4.51
CA VAL A 302 53.40 13.92 -4.05
C VAL A 302 53.73 15.11 -3.16
N PRO A 303 54.00 14.90 -1.87
CA PRO A 303 54.42 15.98 -0.99
C PRO A 303 55.90 16.34 -1.25
N LEU A 304 56.17 17.63 -1.38
CA LEU A 304 57.50 18.19 -1.63
C LEU A 304 57.94 19.04 -0.43
N ASP A 305 59.25 19.11 -0.19
CA ASP A 305 59.80 20.07 0.75
C ASP A 305 59.53 21.50 0.24
N PRO A 306 58.98 22.44 1.04
CA PRO A 306 58.69 23.81 0.63
C PRO A 306 59.89 24.57 0.03
N SER A 307 61.11 24.18 0.37
CA SER A 307 62.35 24.73 -0.19
C SER A 307 62.73 24.17 -1.57
N SER A 308 62.00 23.17 -2.08
CA SER A 308 62.26 22.53 -3.37
C SER A 308 61.65 23.28 -4.56
N SER A 309 62.28 23.16 -5.73
CA SER A 309 61.75 23.73 -6.97
C SER A 309 60.55 22.92 -7.48
N VAL A 310 59.35 23.49 -7.34
CA VAL A 310 58.09 22.92 -7.87
C VAL A 310 58.14 22.70 -9.37
N GLY A 311 58.61 23.69 -10.14
CA GLY A 311 58.66 23.60 -11.60
C GLY A 311 59.57 22.48 -12.10
N ASN A 312 60.72 22.27 -11.44
CA ASN A 312 61.59 21.14 -11.76
C ASN A 312 60.92 19.81 -11.39
N ALA A 313 60.27 19.72 -10.23
CA ALA A 313 59.56 18.51 -9.81
C ALA A 313 58.45 18.13 -10.79
N GLN A 314 57.65 19.10 -11.23
CA GLN A 314 56.61 18.90 -12.22
C GLN A 314 57.18 18.40 -13.56
N ARG A 315 58.22 19.04 -14.08
CA ARG A 315 58.83 18.68 -15.37
C ARG A 315 59.40 17.26 -15.36
N GLU A 316 60.22 16.92 -14.36
CA GLU A 316 60.88 15.61 -14.30
C GLU A 316 59.87 14.49 -14.07
N ALA A 317 58.89 14.70 -13.18
CA ALA A 317 57.85 13.70 -12.92
C ALA A 317 56.90 13.53 -14.11
N LEU A 318 56.47 14.60 -14.79
CA LEU A 318 55.62 14.51 -15.97
C LEU A 318 56.32 13.80 -17.13
N ALA A 319 57.60 14.07 -17.35
CA ALA A 319 58.40 13.38 -18.37
C ALA A 319 58.51 11.87 -18.08
N ALA A 320 58.57 11.48 -16.81
CA ALA A 320 58.58 10.07 -16.40
C ALA A 320 57.19 9.42 -16.53
N ILE A 321 56.13 10.09 -16.07
CA ILE A 321 54.74 9.60 -16.16
C ILE A 321 54.33 9.38 -17.63
N ALA A 322 54.71 10.30 -18.53
CA ALA A 322 54.40 10.19 -19.96
C ALA A 322 55.05 8.98 -20.65
N ARG A 323 56.07 8.35 -20.04
CA ARG A 323 56.73 7.14 -20.54
C ARG A 323 56.14 5.85 -19.98
N VAL A 324 55.22 5.93 -19.02
CA VAL A 324 54.59 4.74 -18.41
C VAL A 324 53.62 4.13 -19.40
N GLU A 325 53.76 2.83 -19.63
CA GLU A 325 52.88 2.07 -20.49
C GLU A 325 51.43 2.11 -19.94
N GLY A 326 50.50 2.53 -20.81
CA GLY A 326 49.09 2.69 -20.48
C GLY A 326 48.65 4.11 -20.12
N VAL A 327 49.59 5.04 -19.90
CA VAL A 327 49.27 6.48 -19.80
C VAL A 327 49.01 7.04 -21.20
N LEU A 328 47.90 7.73 -21.38
CA LEU A 328 47.52 8.34 -22.65
C LEU A 328 48.34 9.60 -22.93
N ALA A 329 48.75 9.77 -24.19
CA ALA A 329 49.37 10.99 -24.69
C ALA A 329 48.33 12.10 -24.96
N ASP A 330 47.08 11.73 -25.27
CA ASP A 330 45.96 12.65 -25.46
C ASP A 330 44.67 12.12 -24.77
N PRO A 331 44.23 12.74 -23.65
CA PRO A 331 44.80 13.94 -23.03
C PRO A 331 46.14 13.68 -22.33
N ALA A 332 47.10 14.59 -22.49
CA ALA A 332 48.42 14.50 -21.88
C ALA A 332 48.35 14.59 -20.33
N PRO A 333 49.28 13.95 -19.61
CA PRO A 333 49.38 14.12 -18.16
C PRO A 333 49.79 15.56 -17.82
N TYR A 334 49.28 16.06 -16.69
CA TYR A 334 49.55 17.41 -16.19
C TYR A 334 49.66 17.41 -14.67
N ALA A 335 50.25 18.47 -14.12
CA ALA A 335 50.49 18.61 -12.69
C ALA A 335 49.95 19.94 -12.18
N LEU A 336 49.41 19.93 -10.97
CA LEU A 336 48.89 21.09 -10.26
C LEU A 336 49.63 21.23 -8.93
N ALA A 337 50.21 22.40 -8.67
CA ALA A 337 50.68 22.71 -7.32
C ALA A 337 49.46 22.86 -6.40
N GLN A 338 49.45 22.15 -5.28
CA GLN A 338 48.41 22.19 -4.27
C GLN A 338 49.02 22.48 -2.91
N GLU A 339 48.26 23.12 -2.02
CA GLU A 339 48.66 23.42 -0.64
C GLU A 339 50.03 24.13 -0.56
N TYR A 340 50.07 25.46 -0.69
CA TYR A 340 51.28 26.26 -0.49
C TYR A 340 51.27 26.88 0.91
N LEU A 341 51.83 26.16 1.89
CA LEU A 341 51.96 26.57 3.28
C LEU A 341 53.44 26.58 3.71
N PRO A 342 53.80 27.24 4.84
CA PRO A 342 55.19 27.33 5.30
C PRO A 342 55.88 25.98 5.52
N ASP A 343 55.12 24.96 5.90
CA ASP A 343 55.60 23.62 6.24
C ASP A 343 55.08 22.53 5.31
N ARG A 344 54.18 22.86 4.38
CA ARG A 344 53.50 21.91 3.50
C ARG A 344 53.44 22.45 2.09
N LEU A 345 53.98 21.66 1.17
CA LEU A 345 53.90 21.86 -0.27
C LEU A 345 53.54 20.52 -0.91
N ALA A 346 52.52 20.48 -1.76
CA ALA A 346 52.15 19.27 -2.48
C ALA A 346 51.99 19.53 -3.98
N VAL A 347 52.23 18.51 -4.79
CA VAL A 347 51.93 18.54 -6.22
C VAL A 347 51.02 17.37 -6.54
N GLN A 348 49.84 17.67 -7.07
CA GLN A 348 48.95 16.68 -7.63
C GLN A 348 49.35 16.40 -9.07
N PHE A 349 49.60 15.13 -9.39
CA PHE A 349 49.82 14.65 -10.75
C PHE A 349 48.56 13.97 -11.26
N LEU A 350 48.18 14.29 -12.49
CA LEU A 350 46.98 13.81 -13.14
C LEU A 350 47.36 13.20 -14.49
N GLY A 351 46.73 12.09 -14.85
CA GLY A 351 46.92 11.45 -16.14
C GLY A 351 45.70 10.64 -16.53
N TRP A 352 45.66 10.18 -17.78
CA TRP A 352 44.54 9.40 -18.31
C TRP A 352 45.01 8.01 -18.71
N VAL A 353 44.12 7.03 -18.55
CA VAL A 353 44.34 5.63 -18.93
C VAL A 353 43.16 5.15 -19.77
N ASP A 354 43.44 4.31 -20.76
CA ASP A 354 42.42 3.50 -21.44
C ASP A 354 42.18 2.21 -20.64
N GLN A 355 41.05 2.18 -19.93
CA GLN A 355 40.66 1.09 -19.04
C GLN A 355 40.34 -0.22 -19.76
N THR A 356 40.17 -0.18 -21.09
CA THR A 356 39.91 -1.40 -21.88
C THR A 356 41.17 -2.21 -22.13
N ARG A 357 42.34 -1.55 -22.09
CA ARG A 357 43.64 -2.14 -22.39
C ARG A 357 44.50 -2.33 -21.14
N ASN A 358 44.43 -1.36 -20.22
CA ASN A 358 45.28 -1.31 -19.05
C ASN A 358 44.45 -1.15 -17.77
N SER A 359 44.90 -1.77 -16.69
CA SER A 359 44.26 -1.61 -15.38
C SER A 359 44.51 -0.21 -14.84
N HIS A 360 43.43 0.51 -14.51
CA HIS A 360 43.52 1.86 -13.93
C HIS A 360 44.38 1.90 -12.66
N MET A 361 44.23 0.90 -11.78
CA MET A 361 45.00 0.84 -10.53
C MET A 361 46.48 0.56 -10.78
N ARG A 362 46.81 -0.35 -11.71
CA ARG A 362 48.20 -0.71 -12.02
C ARG A 362 48.93 0.44 -12.70
N VAL A 363 48.32 1.09 -13.70
CA VAL A 363 48.88 2.28 -14.35
C VAL A 363 49.07 3.42 -13.36
N ARG A 364 48.09 3.67 -12.47
CA ARG A 364 48.23 4.70 -11.42
C ARG A 364 49.41 4.40 -10.49
N SER A 365 49.58 3.14 -10.08
CA SER A 365 50.68 2.70 -9.23
C SER A 365 52.04 2.91 -9.92
N GLU A 366 52.14 2.51 -11.19
CA GLU A 366 53.37 2.69 -11.98
C GLU A 366 53.70 4.14 -12.27
N ALA A 367 52.70 4.97 -12.58
CA ALA A 367 52.87 6.42 -12.71
C ALA A 367 53.40 7.05 -11.41
N MET A 368 52.88 6.61 -10.26
CA MET A 368 53.36 7.08 -8.95
C MET A 368 54.81 6.64 -8.68
N ARG A 369 55.15 5.39 -9.01
CA ARG A 369 56.52 4.84 -8.89
C ARG A 369 57.51 5.58 -9.80
N ALA A 370 57.13 5.82 -11.05
CA ALA A 370 57.93 6.54 -12.04
C ALA A 370 58.16 8.00 -11.61
N ALA A 371 57.10 8.69 -11.17
CA ALA A 371 57.18 10.07 -10.67
C ALA A 371 58.11 10.17 -9.46
N LYS A 372 57.94 9.31 -8.46
CA LYS A 372 58.81 9.26 -7.27
C LYS A 372 60.27 9.07 -7.68
N THR A 373 60.53 8.11 -8.55
CA THR A 373 61.90 7.77 -8.98
C THR A 373 62.56 8.91 -9.75
N ALA A 374 61.80 9.62 -10.60
CA ALA A 374 62.29 10.79 -11.32
C ALA A 374 62.64 11.96 -10.38
N ILE A 375 61.76 12.24 -9.40
CA ILE A 375 61.98 13.28 -8.38
C ILE A 375 63.23 12.95 -7.54
N ASP A 376 63.36 11.71 -7.08
CA ASP A 376 64.52 11.26 -6.29
C ASP A 376 65.83 11.35 -7.13
N ARG A 377 65.81 10.96 -8.42
CA ARG A 377 66.99 11.08 -9.32
C ARG A 377 67.37 12.52 -9.61
N ALA A 378 66.41 13.44 -9.65
CA ALA A 378 66.64 14.86 -9.85
C ALA A 378 67.15 15.58 -8.58
N GLY A 379 67.29 14.87 -7.45
CA GLY A 379 67.75 15.44 -6.19
C GLY A 379 66.74 16.37 -5.52
N ILE A 380 65.46 16.25 -5.89
CA ILE A 380 64.39 17.09 -5.37
C ILE A 380 63.89 16.50 -4.04
N ARG A 381 63.91 17.30 -2.97
CA ARG A 381 63.52 16.82 -1.64
C ARG A 381 62.01 16.64 -1.54
N ARG A 382 61.61 15.45 -1.08
CA ARG A 382 60.22 15.15 -0.69
C ARG A 382 60.01 15.52 0.78
N ALA A 383 58.82 15.99 1.13
CA ALA A 383 58.53 16.35 2.51
C ALA A 383 58.65 15.12 3.43
N GLY A 384 59.19 15.32 4.64
CA GLY A 384 59.32 14.26 5.65
C GLY A 384 60.46 13.25 5.41
N VAL A 385 61.29 13.44 4.38
CA VAL A 385 62.52 12.67 4.19
C VAL A 385 63.69 13.43 4.85
N PRO A 386 64.40 12.85 5.84
CA PRO A 386 65.56 13.48 6.45
C PRO A 386 66.63 13.86 5.42
N ALA A 387 67.31 15.00 5.61
CA ALA A 387 68.29 15.51 4.65
C ALA A 387 69.54 14.61 4.50
N ASP A 388 69.80 13.78 5.51
CA ASP A 388 70.87 12.79 5.62
C ASP A 388 70.45 11.39 5.15
N ALA A 389 69.20 11.21 4.70
CA ALA A 389 68.74 9.93 4.21
C ALA A 389 69.57 9.48 3.00
N PRO A 390 70.13 8.26 3.01
CA PRO A 390 70.89 7.77 1.87
C PRO A 390 69.99 7.71 0.63
N PRO A 391 70.52 8.00 -0.57
CA PRO A 391 69.75 7.92 -1.79
C PRO A 391 69.19 6.49 -1.94
N PRO A 392 67.94 6.34 -2.39
CA PRO A 392 67.33 5.03 -2.53
C PRO A 392 68.21 4.14 -3.44
N PRO A 393 68.34 2.84 -3.12
CA PRO A 393 69.16 1.94 -3.93
C PRO A 393 68.68 1.92 -5.38
N ARG A 394 69.62 1.98 -6.33
CA ARG A 394 69.32 1.85 -7.76
C ARG A 394 68.92 0.41 -8.07
N MET A 395 67.64 0.07 -7.90
CA MET A 395 67.12 -1.21 -8.37
C MET A 395 67.01 -1.20 -9.90
N ARG A 396 67.31 -2.34 -10.54
CA ARG A 396 66.95 -2.57 -11.94
C ARG A 396 65.42 -2.62 -12.01
N GLU A 397 64.82 -1.62 -12.65
CA GLU A 397 63.38 -1.57 -12.84
C GLU A 397 63.00 -2.61 -13.89
N ALA A 398 62.39 -3.72 -13.46
CA ALA A 398 61.69 -4.60 -14.38
C ALA A 398 60.46 -3.85 -14.92
N PRO A 399 60.09 -4.04 -16.20
CA PRO A 399 58.82 -3.52 -16.70
C PRO A 399 57.68 -4.12 -15.86
N ALA A 400 56.87 -3.24 -15.28
CA ALA A 400 55.71 -3.66 -14.50
C ALA A 400 54.54 -3.93 -15.43
N ASP A 401 53.83 -5.03 -15.19
CA ASP A 401 52.65 -5.39 -15.95
C ASP A 401 51.47 -4.48 -15.58
N THR A 402 51.10 -3.60 -16.51
CA THR A 402 49.97 -2.67 -16.39
C THR A 402 48.68 -3.19 -17.03
N SER A 403 48.69 -4.42 -17.56
CA SER A 403 47.54 -5.02 -18.23
C SER A 403 46.34 -5.22 -17.30
N VAL A 404 45.15 -5.36 -17.90
CA VAL A 404 43.91 -5.60 -17.15
C VAL A 404 43.94 -7.00 -16.53
N ASP A 405 43.64 -7.06 -15.24
CA ASP A 405 43.46 -8.32 -14.51
C ASP A 405 42.16 -9.00 -14.94
N ARG A 406 42.27 -10.23 -15.48
CA ARG A 406 41.14 -10.97 -16.08
C ARG A 406 40.55 -12.01 -15.15
N ASP A 407 41.14 -12.27 -13.99
CA ASP A 407 40.67 -13.32 -13.07
C ASP A 407 39.22 -13.08 -12.62
N ILE A 408 38.88 -11.81 -12.37
CA ILE A 408 37.50 -11.41 -12.03
C ILE A 408 36.57 -11.53 -13.24
N ASP A 409 37.07 -11.30 -14.45
CA ASP A 409 36.26 -11.44 -15.68
C ASP A 409 35.90 -12.91 -15.95
N ASP A 410 36.79 -13.85 -15.62
CA ASP A 410 36.52 -15.28 -15.73
C ASP A 410 35.47 -15.74 -14.71
N GLN A 411 35.58 -15.30 -13.45
CA GLN A 411 34.57 -15.54 -12.41
C GLN A 411 33.22 -14.92 -12.78
N LEU A 412 33.24 -13.70 -13.31
CA LEU A 412 32.06 -13.00 -13.81
C LEU A 412 31.40 -13.79 -14.96
N ALA A 413 32.18 -14.27 -15.92
CA ALA A 413 31.68 -15.07 -17.04
C ALA A 413 31.03 -16.37 -16.56
N GLN A 414 31.59 -17.01 -15.53
CA GLN A 414 30.96 -18.18 -14.89
C GLN A 414 29.62 -17.80 -14.23
N ALA A 415 29.59 -16.75 -13.41
CA ALA A 415 28.38 -16.30 -12.74
C ALA A 415 27.28 -15.86 -13.72
N GLN A 416 27.66 -15.27 -14.86
CA GLN A 416 26.76 -14.91 -15.95
C GLN A 416 26.15 -16.15 -16.63
N ARG A 417 26.94 -17.22 -16.86
CA ARG A 417 26.43 -18.49 -17.41
C ARG A 417 25.38 -19.13 -16.50
N GLU A 418 25.59 -19.10 -15.20
CA GLU A 418 24.64 -19.60 -14.20
C GLU A 418 23.35 -18.76 -14.15
N SER A 419 23.48 -17.44 -14.33
CA SER A 419 22.37 -16.49 -14.27
C SER A 419 21.63 -16.28 -15.60
N GLY A 420 22.17 -16.75 -16.73
CA GLY A 420 21.73 -16.41 -18.08
C GLY A 420 20.27 -16.76 -18.39
N ALA A 421 19.67 -17.72 -17.69
CA ALA A 421 18.25 -18.06 -17.85
C ALA A 421 17.31 -16.93 -17.38
N ASP A 422 17.74 -16.11 -16.43
CA ASP A 422 16.92 -15.08 -15.76
C ASP A 422 17.39 -13.64 -16.01
N ASN A 423 18.48 -13.45 -16.76
CA ASN A 423 19.04 -12.14 -17.06
C ASN A 423 18.17 -11.35 -18.07
N LEU A 424 17.59 -10.26 -17.60
CA LEU A 424 16.74 -9.35 -18.38
C LEU A 424 17.51 -8.45 -19.36
N LEU A 425 18.83 -8.31 -19.20
CA LEU A 425 19.64 -7.51 -20.11
C LEU A 425 19.98 -8.26 -21.41
N GLU A 426 20.16 -9.59 -21.34
CA GLU A 426 20.51 -10.43 -22.51
C GLU A 426 19.29 -10.86 -23.34
N LYS A 427 18.14 -11.16 -22.72
CA LYS A 427 16.95 -11.66 -23.44
C LYS A 427 16.47 -10.72 -24.54
N ASN A 428 16.58 -9.41 -24.34
CA ASN A 428 16.14 -8.42 -25.31
C ASN A 428 17.12 -8.25 -26.50
N VAL A 429 18.33 -8.82 -26.46
CA VAL A 429 19.26 -8.82 -27.61
C VAL A 429 18.86 -9.91 -28.62
N ARG A 430 18.34 -11.05 -28.17
CA ARG A 430 17.92 -12.16 -29.05
C ARG A 430 16.53 -11.99 -29.67
N ALA A 431 15.70 -11.08 -29.15
CA ALA A 431 14.34 -10.87 -29.63
C ALA A 431 14.22 -9.78 -30.72
N GLY A 432 15.31 -9.05 -31.00
CA GLY A 432 15.35 -7.97 -31.98
C GLY A 432 16.37 -8.16 -33.10
N GLY A 433 16.87 -9.39 -33.29
CA GLY A 433 17.78 -9.78 -34.38
C GLY A 433 17.07 -10.62 -35.43
#